data_AF-A0A448WVN0-F1
#
_entry.id   AF-A0A448WVN0-F1
#
_cell.length_a   1.000
_cell.length_b   1.000
_cell.length_c   1.000
_cell.angle_alpha   90.00
_cell.angle_beta   90.00
_cell.angle_gamma   90.00
#
_symmetry.space_group_name_H-M   'P 1'
#
loop_
_entity.id
_entity.type
_entity.pdbx_description
1 polymer ?
#
loop_
_entity_poly.entity_id
_entity_poly.type
_entity_poly.pdbx_seq_one_letter_code
_entity_poly.pdbx_strand_id
1 'polypeptide(L)'
;MQEVNSFLNGTLDYDKIEGQTGPCVYDEILTKHGTDIRLAQYIFVALYLSTLVLVFNLYRLSRRVPPYAILLMCCISYRIHSIYMLRLFNDPFAMLMLYASINAFVYGRYSLSSVLLSIAVSIKMNILLFVPGFITILLEYRGIIETTGHLAECGIVQLLLGAPFIFHNSGAYFASAFNFGRQFMYKWTVNWRLIPEHLFLDHRFHMLLLALHGSFLLCFLIKYVKAKGGIRRFLKLGSSGDVILDTSSRPK
;
A
#
# COMPACT_ATOMS: atom_id res chain seq x y z
N MET A 1 -12.21 -2.43 19.28
CA MET A 1 -12.09 -3.20 20.53
C MET A 1 -12.58 -4.64 20.36
N GLN A 2 -13.71 -4.92 19.68
CA GLN A 2 -14.25 -6.29 19.56
C GLN A 2 -13.34 -7.28 18.81
N GLU A 3 -12.77 -6.91 17.65
CA GLU A 3 -11.95 -7.83 16.83
C GLU A 3 -10.64 -8.27 17.52
N VAL A 4 -9.97 -7.36 18.23
CA VAL A 4 -8.69 -7.64 18.93
C VAL A 4 -8.91 -8.56 20.12
N ASN A 5 -10.00 -8.37 20.87
CA ASN A 5 -10.36 -9.24 21.98
C ASN A 5 -10.70 -10.66 21.48
N SER A 6 -11.38 -10.79 20.34
CA SER A 6 -11.62 -12.10 19.72
C SER A 6 -10.31 -12.81 19.35
N PHE A 7 -9.36 -12.10 18.71
CA PHE A 7 -8.05 -12.68 18.36
C PHE A 7 -7.24 -13.09 19.60
N LEU A 8 -7.17 -12.24 20.63
CA LEU A 8 -6.44 -12.51 21.87
C LEU A 8 -7.08 -13.63 22.71
N ASN A 9 -8.39 -13.83 22.59
CA ASN A 9 -9.10 -14.98 23.15
C ASN A 9 -8.87 -16.29 22.38
N GLY A 10 -7.99 -16.29 21.37
CA GLY A 10 -7.60 -17.48 20.62
C GLY A 10 -8.57 -17.87 19.51
N THR A 11 -9.52 -17.00 19.13
CA THR A 11 -10.35 -17.28 17.95
C THR A 11 -9.55 -16.99 16.68
N LEU A 12 -9.21 -18.06 15.96
CA LEU A 12 -8.48 -18.02 14.68
C LEU A 12 -9.41 -18.15 13.47
N ASP A 13 -10.72 -18.21 13.71
CA ASP A 13 -11.75 -18.37 12.69
C ASP A 13 -12.17 -16.99 12.16
N TYR A 14 -11.76 -16.67 10.92
CA TYR A 14 -11.98 -15.36 10.29
C TYR A 14 -13.45 -14.96 10.20
N ASP A 15 -14.35 -15.94 10.08
CA ASP A 15 -15.80 -15.70 9.99
C ASP A 15 -16.40 -15.19 11.31
N LYS A 16 -15.69 -15.36 12.44
CA LYS A 16 -16.13 -14.92 13.76
C LYS A 16 -15.49 -13.59 14.19
N ILE A 17 -14.59 -13.05 13.37
CA ILE A 17 -13.93 -11.76 13.61
C ILE A 17 -14.75 -10.66 12.94
N GLU A 18 -15.78 -10.17 13.65
CA GLU A 18 -16.59 -9.03 13.21
C GLU A 18 -16.42 -7.82 14.16
N GLY A 19 -16.14 -6.65 13.59
CA GLY A 19 -16.12 -5.37 14.29
C GLY A 19 -16.73 -4.23 13.47
N GLN A 20 -17.43 -3.32 14.15
CA GLN A 20 -18.06 -2.15 13.53
C GLN A 20 -17.07 -1.10 13.01
N THR A 21 -15.83 -1.19 13.47
CA THR A 21 -14.68 -0.38 13.05
C THR A 21 -13.60 -1.38 12.68
N GLY A 22 -13.15 -1.37 11.43
CA GLY A 22 -12.03 -2.21 10.97
C GLY A 22 -10.81 -2.07 11.88
N PRO A 23 -9.85 -2.99 11.78
CA PRO A 23 -8.99 -3.43 12.88
C PRO A 23 -8.40 -2.25 13.65
N CYS A 24 -9.01 -1.89 14.78
CA CYS A 24 -8.40 -0.98 15.76
C CYS A 24 -7.37 -1.79 16.52
N VAL A 25 -6.18 -1.93 15.93
CA VAL A 25 -5.03 -2.64 16.47
C VAL A 25 -4.09 -1.59 17.03
N TYR A 26 -4.29 -1.19 18.29
CA TYR A 26 -3.16 -0.74 19.09
C TYR A 26 -3.03 -1.71 20.23
N ASP A 27 -1.87 -2.34 20.25
CA ASP A 27 -1.43 -3.34 21.20
C ASP A 27 -2.04 -3.12 22.58
N GLU A 28 -2.89 -4.07 22.98
CA GLU A 28 -3.32 -4.18 24.37
C GLU A 28 -2.11 -4.30 25.31
N ILE A 29 -0.99 -4.78 24.77
CA ILE A 29 0.33 -4.92 25.42
C ILE A 29 0.94 -3.55 25.76
N LEU A 30 0.88 -2.57 24.86
CA LEU A 30 1.57 -1.29 25.05
C LEU A 30 0.69 -0.23 25.73
N THR A 31 -0.63 -0.30 25.53
CA THR A 31 -1.57 0.77 25.91
C THR A 31 -2.48 0.40 27.08
N LYS A 32 -2.11 -0.61 27.88
CA LYS A 32 -2.93 -1.15 28.98
C LYS A 32 -4.40 -1.32 28.57
N HIS A 33 -4.66 -2.16 27.56
CA HIS A 33 -6.01 -2.38 27.01
C HIS A 33 -6.71 -1.11 26.47
N GLY A 34 -5.94 -0.14 25.94
CA GLY A 34 -6.48 1.06 25.29
C GLY A 34 -6.89 2.20 26.25
N THR A 35 -6.46 2.16 27.50
CA THR A 35 -6.77 3.20 28.50
C THR A 35 -5.91 4.46 28.34
N ASP A 36 -4.67 4.33 27.84
CA ASP A 36 -3.74 5.45 27.67
C ASP A 36 -3.74 6.03 26.25
N ILE A 37 -4.80 6.77 25.91
CA ILE A 37 -4.95 7.44 24.59
C ILE A 37 -3.77 8.37 24.26
N ARG A 38 -3.18 9.03 25.27
CA ARG A 38 -2.04 9.93 25.09
C ARG A 38 -0.79 9.20 24.61
N LEU A 39 -0.54 8.00 25.13
CA LEU A 39 0.60 7.18 24.71
C LEU A 39 0.44 6.75 23.24
N ALA A 40 -0.76 6.30 22.87
CA ALA A 40 -1.09 5.98 21.48
C ALA A 40 -0.86 7.19 20.56
N GLN A 41 -1.30 8.39 20.96
CA GLN A 41 -1.06 9.61 20.18
C GLN A 41 0.43 9.91 19.98
N TYR A 42 1.28 9.71 21.00
CA TYR A 42 2.73 9.89 20.83
C TYR A 42 3.36 8.91 19.84
N ILE A 43 2.92 7.64 19.86
CA ILE A 43 3.36 6.64 18.88
C ILE A 43 2.96 7.07 17.46
N PHE A 44 1.74 7.58 17.30
CA PHE A 44 1.26 8.09 16.02
C PHE A 44 1.97 9.35 15.54
N VAL A 45 2.38 10.23 16.45
CA VAL A 45 3.24 11.37 16.12
C VAL A 45 4.58 10.86 15.57
N ALA A 46 5.22 9.90 16.25
CA ALA A 46 6.48 9.32 15.77
C ALA A 46 6.31 8.63 14.39
N LEU A 47 5.20 7.93 14.19
CA LEU A 47 4.84 7.29 12.93
C LEU A 47 4.57 8.32 11.81
N TYR A 48 3.92 9.44 12.14
CA TYR A 48 3.71 10.56 11.23
C TYR A 48 5.05 11.19 10.79
N LEU A 49 5.90 11.53 11.76
CA LEU A 49 7.19 12.15 11.51
C LEU A 49 8.13 11.23 10.70
N SER A 50 8.15 9.94 11.01
CA SER A 50 8.93 8.96 10.21
C SER A 50 8.42 8.84 8.78
N THR A 51 7.10 8.82 8.57
CA THR A 51 6.51 8.84 7.23
C THR A 51 6.94 10.11 6.48
N LEU A 52 6.90 11.26 7.15
CA LEU A 52 7.30 12.54 6.58
C LEU A 52 8.77 12.52 6.13
N VAL A 53 9.67 12.00 6.97
CA VAL A 53 11.11 11.87 6.65
C VAL A 53 11.33 11.01 5.41
N LEU A 54 10.62 9.88 5.30
CA LEU A 54 10.71 9.00 4.13
C LEU A 54 10.22 9.69 2.85
N VAL A 55 9.13 10.45 2.94
CA VAL A 55 8.60 11.23 1.81
C VAL A 55 9.57 12.34 1.40
N PHE A 56 10.13 13.07 2.37
CA PHE A 56 11.12 14.12 2.11
C PHE A 56 12.38 13.57 1.46
N ASN A 57 12.83 12.39 1.88
CA ASN A 57 13.97 11.74 1.24
C ASN A 57 13.70 11.44 -0.25
N LEU A 58 12.49 10.99 -0.60
CA LEU A 58 12.11 10.76 -2.00
C LEU A 58 12.11 12.07 -2.82
N TYR A 59 11.57 13.16 -2.26
CA TYR A 59 11.62 14.46 -2.92
C TYR A 59 13.05 14.96 -3.12
N ARG A 60 13.91 14.81 -2.11
CA ARG A 60 15.34 15.13 -2.18
C ARG A 60 16.04 14.33 -3.28
N LEU A 61 15.73 13.04 -3.41
CA LEU A 61 16.29 12.17 -4.45
C LEU A 61 15.79 12.55 -5.85
N SER A 62 14.51 12.95 -5.97
CA SER A 62 13.90 13.33 -7.24
C SER A 62 14.51 14.61 -7.84
N ARG A 63 14.94 15.58 -7.00
CA ARG A 63 15.49 16.90 -7.39
C ARG A 63 14.64 17.74 -8.35
N ARG A 64 13.45 17.29 -8.74
CA ARG A 64 12.56 17.97 -9.69
C ARG A 64 11.57 18.92 -9.02
N VAL A 65 11.43 18.82 -7.71
CA VAL A 65 10.44 19.58 -6.94
C VAL A 65 11.16 20.62 -6.09
N PRO A 66 10.76 21.89 -6.17
CA PRO A 66 11.40 22.94 -5.41
C PRO A 66 11.12 22.79 -3.90
N PRO A 67 12.06 23.15 -3.01
CA PRO A 67 11.94 22.93 -1.56
C PRO A 67 10.70 23.58 -0.91
N TYR A 68 10.19 24.68 -1.46
CA TYR A 68 8.99 25.34 -0.92
C TYR A 68 7.72 24.49 -1.05
N ALA A 69 7.64 23.60 -2.06
CA ALA A 69 6.50 22.72 -2.23
C ALA A 69 6.37 21.71 -1.09
N ILE A 70 7.50 21.35 -0.46
CA ILE A 70 7.56 20.47 0.71
C ILE A 70 6.93 21.17 1.92
N LEU A 71 7.27 22.44 2.14
CA LEU A 71 6.70 23.26 3.23
C LEU A 71 5.18 23.42 3.06
N LEU A 72 4.72 23.73 1.84
CA LEU A 72 3.30 23.83 1.53
C LEU A 72 2.55 22.51 1.75
N MET A 73 3.14 21.38 1.35
CA MET A 73 2.59 20.05 1.59
C MET A 73 2.35 19.77 3.08
N CYS A 74 3.30 20.12 3.94
CA CYS A 74 3.15 19.95 5.38
C CYS A 74 2.02 20.80 5.96
N CYS A 75 1.98 22.08 5.61
CA CYS A 75 1.02 23.03 6.19
C CYS A 75 -0.42 22.82 5.70
N ILE A 76 -0.62 22.33 4.47
CA ILE A 76 -1.95 22.22 3.85
C ILE A 76 -2.63 20.87 4.15
N SER A 77 -1.89 19.88 4.64
CA SER A 77 -2.37 18.49 4.81
C SER A 77 -3.19 18.26 6.08
N TYR A 78 -4.22 19.09 6.32
CA TYR A 78 -5.10 18.98 7.50
C TYR A 78 -5.76 17.61 7.65
N ARG A 79 -6.20 17.00 6.54
CA ARG A 79 -6.83 15.67 6.56
C ARG A 79 -5.84 14.59 7.01
N ILE A 80 -4.58 14.67 6.60
CA ILE A 80 -3.55 13.69 6.97
C ILE A 80 -3.21 13.82 8.46
N HIS A 81 -3.02 15.05 8.94
CA HIS A 81 -2.82 15.31 10.37
C HIS A 81 -3.97 14.75 11.22
N SER A 82 -5.22 14.94 10.79
CA SER A 82 -6.39 14.38 11.47
C SER A 82 -6.40 12.85 11.47
N ILE A 83 -6.02 12.19 10.37
CA ILE A 83 -5.98 10.72 10.28
C ILE A 83 -4.91 10.15 11.23
N TYR A 84 -3.72 10.73 11.25
CA TYR A 84 -2.63 10.26 12.12
C TYR A 84 -2.91 10.58 13.60
N MET A 85 -3.41 11.77 13.94
CA MET A 85 -3.54 12.21 15.33
C MET A 85 -4.83 11.81 16.03
N LEU A 86 -5.97 11.80 15.31
CA LEU A 86 -7.30 11.68 15.93
C LEU A 86 -7.95 10.33 15.66
N ARG A 87 -7.71 9.74 14.49
CA ARG A 87 -8.40 8.51 14.11
C ARG A 87 -7.67 7.25 14.50
N LEU A 88 -6.33 7.32 14.62
CA LEU A 88 -5.47 6.19 15.00
C LEU A 88 -5.90 4.96 14.16
N PHE A 89 -5.67 5.00 12.85
CA PHE A 89 -5.99 3.90 11.94
C PHE A 89 -4.73 3.12 11.56
N ASN A 90 -4.91 1.90 11.04
CA ASN A 90 -3.80 1.09 10.51
C ASN A 90 -3.25 1.65 9.19
N ASP A 91 -3.99 2.55 8.53
CA ASP A 91 -3.59 3.21 7.29
C ASP A 91 -2.21 3.87 7.39
N PRO A 92 -1.94 4.70 8.41
CA PRO A 92 -0.61 5.20 8.72
C PRO A 92 0.51 4.15 8.71
N PHE A 93 0.30 2.97 9.32
CA PHE A 93 1.32 1.91 9.35
C PHE A 93 1.54 1.31 7.95
N ALA A 94 0.46 1.06 7.22
CA ALA A 94 0.54 0.60 5.83
C ALA A 94 1.29 1.60 4.94
N MET A 95 0.99 2.89 5.07
CA MET A 95 1.66 3.95 4.31
C MET A 95 3.13 4.11 4.69
N LEU A 96 3.49 3.99 5.97
CA LEU A 96 4.88 4.02 6.42
C LEU A 96 5.68 2.89 5.76
N MET A 97 5.17 1.66 5.81
CA MET A 97 5.82 0.49 5.19
C MET A 97 5.93 0.63 3.66
N LEU A 98 4.90 1.17 3.00
CA LEU A 98 4.93 1.47 1.57
C LEU A 98 6.02 2.51 1.24
N TYR A 99 6.08 3.63 1.94
CA TYR A 99 7.11 4.65 1.67
C TYR A 99 8.52 4.14 2.00
N ALA A 100 8.67 3.30 3.03
CA ALA A 100 9.95 2.64 3.34
C ALA A 100 10.36 1.69 2.20
N SER A 101 9.41 0.92 1.65
CA SER A 101 9.62 0.06 0.48
C SER A 101 10.09 0.88 -0.73
N ILE A 102 9.42 2.00 -1.06
CA ILE A 102 9.82 2.86 -2.18
C ILE A 102 11.22 3.44 -1.96
N ASN A 103 11.55 3.88 -0.74
CA ASN A 103 12.88 4.37 -0.41
C ASN A 103 13.95 3.29 -0.64
N ALA A 104 13.72 2.08 -0.13
CA ALA A 104 14.61 0.95 -0.33
C ALA A 104 14.81 0.62 -1.82
N PHE A 105 13.73 0.70 -2.60
CA PHE A 105 13.76 0.52 -4.04
C PHE A 105 14.70 1.51 -4.73
N VAL A 106 14.58 2.80 -4.40
CA VAL A 106 15.42 3.86 -4.99
C VAL A 106 16.90 3.69 -4.61
N TYR A 107 17.19 3.14 -3.44
CA TYR A 107 18.57 2.79 -3.03
C TYR A 107 19.06 1.44 -3.59
N GLY A 108 18.32 0.78 -4.47
CA GLY A 108 18.71 -0.50 -5.10
C GLY A 108 18.60 -1.71 -4.18
N ARG A 109 17.92 -1.61 -3.03
CA ARG A 109 17.67 -2.72 -2.09
C ARG A 109 16.35 -3.40 -2.43
N TYR A 110 16.30 -4.13 -3.53
CA TYR A 110 15.07 -4.70 -4.09
C TYR A 110 14.41 -5.74 -3.20
N SER A 111 15.15 -6.68 -2.60
CA SER A 111 14.55 -7.68 -1.69
C SER A 111 13.90 -7.04 -0.46
N LEU A 112 14.58 -6.07 0.17
CA LEU A 112 14.02 -5.34 1.31
C LEU A 112 12.78 -4.54 0.89
N SER A 113 12.78 -3.97 -0.31
CA SER A 113 11.64 -3.28 -0.88
C SER A 113 10.43 -4.23 -1.06
N SER A 114 10.65 -5.41 -1.62
CA SER A 114 9.63 -6.46 -1.83
C SER A 114 9.04 -6.96 -0.50
N VAL A 115 9.89 -7.25 0.49
CA VAL A 115 9.45 -7.68 1.82
C VAL A 115 8.60 -6.59 2.49
N LEU A 116 9.06 -5.34 2.51
CA LEU A 116 8.31 -4.22 3.09
C LEU A 116 6.98 -3.95 2.35
N LEU A 117 6.98 -4.08 1.03
CA LEU A 117 5.75 -3.95 0.22
C LEU A 117 4.74 -5.05 0.60
N SER A 118 5.22 -6.29 0.76
CA SER A 118 4.38 -7.41 1.16
C SER A 118 3.79 -7.19 2.55
N ILE A 119 4.59 -6.75 3.53
CA ILE A 119 4.10 -6.37 4.86
C ILE A 119 3.03 -5.28 4.77
N ALA A 120 3.25 -4.23 3.95
CA ALA A 120 2.28 -3.16 3.76
C ALA A 120 0.93 -3.68 3.21
N VAL A 121 0.96 -4.61 2.26
CA VAL A 121 -0.24 -5.26 1.71
C VAL A 121 -0.99 -6.06 2.77
N SER A 122 -0.27 -6.77 3.65
CA SER A 122 -0.88 -7.53 4.75
C SER A 122 -1.56 -6.63 5.78
N ILE A 123 -1.06 -5.40 6.00
CA ILE A 123 -1.70 -4.42 6.88
C ILE A 123 -2.97 -3.86 6.21
N LYS A 124 -2.87 -3.48 4.93
CA LYS A 124 -4.01 -2.97 4.18
C LYS A 124 -3.93 -3.30 2.70
N MET A 125 -4.99 -3.91 2.19
CA MET A 125 -5.08 -4.33 0.79
C MET A 125 -5.04 -3.19 -0.24
N ASN A 126 -5.36 -1.95 0.16
CA ASN A 126 -5.32 -0.81 -0.78
C ASN A 126 -3.92 -0.56 -1.36
N ILE A 127 -2.88 -1.09 -0.71
CA ILE A 127 -1.50 -1.03 -1.18
C ILE A 127 -1.31 -1.86 -2.48
N LEU A 128 -2.19 -2.81 -2.79
CA LEU A 128 -2.18 -3.55 -4.06
C LEU A 128 -2.25 -2.63 -5.29
N LEU A 129 -2.84 -1.43 -5.14
CA LEU A 129 -2.89 -0.43 -6.22
C LEU A 129 -1.50 0.05 -6.67
N PHE A 130 -0.46 -0.09 -5.84
CA PHE A 130 0.91 0.27 -6.18
C PHE A 130 1.70 -0.86 -6.86
N VAL A 131 1.22 -2.10 -6.76
CA VAL A 131 1.91 -3.30 -7.26
C VAL A 131 2.14 -3.28 -8.78
N PRO A 132 1.18 -2.87 -9.63
CA PRO A 132 1.44 -2.79 -11.08
C PRO A 132 2.61 -1.86 -11.40
N GLY A 133 2.68 -0.70 -10.75
CA GLY A 133 3.80 0.23 -10.90
C GLY A 133 5.12 -0.39 -10.43
N PHE A 134 5.12 -1.03 -9.26
CA PHE A 134 6.28 -1.71 -8.72
C PHE A 134 6.84 -2.78 -9.66
N ILE A 135 5.98 -3.67 -10.18
CA ILE A 135 6.37 -4.74 -11.09
C ILE A 135 6.94 -4.17 -12.39
N THR A 136 6.31 -3.13 -12.96
CA THR A 136 6.79 -2.53 -14.21
C THR A 136 8.20 -1.97 -14.08
N ILE A 137 8.52 -1.32 -12.95
CA ILE A 137 9.85 -0.78 -12.68
C ILE A 137 10.82 -1.92 -12.39
N LEU A 138 10.44 -2.90 -11.58
CA LEU A 138 11.32 -4.03 -11.26
C LEU A 138 11.71 -4.84 -12.50
N LEU A 139 10.75 -5.06 -13.39
CA LEU A 139 10.96 -5.72 -14.66
C LEU A 139 11.92 -4.95 -15.57
N GLU A 140 11.91 -3.62 -15.52
CA GLU A 140 12.84 -2.77 -16.27
C GLU A 140 14.27 -2.85 -15.74
N TYR A 141 14.45 -2.82 -14.41
CA TYR A 141 15.76 -2.72 -13.78
C TYR A 141 16.45 -4.05 -13.52
N ARG A 142 15.69 -5.12 -13.26
CA ARG A 142 16.19 -6.44 -12.83
C ARG A 142 15.80 -7.56 -13.79
N GLY A 143 14.81 -7.31 -14.64
CA GLY A 143 14.39 -8.29 -15.63
C GLY A 143 13.50 -9.40 -15.10
N ILE A 144 13.12 -10.32 -15.98
CA ILE A 144 12.01 -11.26 -15.71
C ILE A 144 12.36 -12.21 -14.58
N ILE A 145 13.54 -12.81 -14.63
CA ILE A 145 13.96 -13.87 -13.68
C ILE A 145 14.04 -13.32 -12.26
N GLU A 146 14.72 -12.20 -12.07
CA GLU A 146 14.86 -11.61 -10.74
C GLU A 146 13.53 -10.98 -10.26
N THR A 147 12.71 -10.44 -11.16
CA THR A 147 11.35 -10.01 -10.82
C THR A 147 10.53 -11.18 -10.27
N THR A 148 10.60 -12.36 -10.89
CA THR A 148 9.91 -13.55 -10.36
C THR A 148 10.46 -13.98 -9.00
N GLY A 149 11.76 -13.85 -8.76
CA GLY A 149 12.37 -14.10 -7.44
C GLY A 149 11.83 -13.16 -6.35
N HIS A 150 11.78 -11.86 -6.63
CA HIS A 150 11.24 -10.87 -5.71
C HIS A 150 9.72 -11.00 -5.49
N LEU A 151 8.97 -11.43 -6.51
CA LEU A 151 7.56 -11.77 -6.34
C LEU A 151 7.38 -13.03 -5.48
N ALA A 152 8.29 -13.99 -5.58
CA ALA A 152 8.31 -15.15 -4.68
C ALA A 152 8.60 -14.73 -3.22
N GLU A 153 9.54 -13.81 -2.99
CA GLU A 153 9.79 -13.21 -1.66
C GLU A 153 8.50 -12.58 -1.09
N CYS A 154 7.78 -11.80 -1.90
CA CYS A 154 6.48 -11.25 -1.51
C CYS A 154 5.48 -12.35 -1.12
N GLY A 155 5.38 -13.40 -1.94
CA GLY A 155 4.49 -14.54 -1.68
C GLY A 155 4.85 -15.29 -0.41
N ILE A 156 6.14 -15.51 -0.14
CA ILE A 156 6.61 -16.15 1.09
C ILE A 156 6.18 -15.35 2.32
N VAL A 157 6.34 -14.02 2.29
CA VAL A 157 5.91 -13.15 3.40
C VAL A 157 4.40 -13.26 3.62
N GLN A 158 3.59 -13.26 2.55
CA GLN A 158 2.13 -13.44 2.68
C GLN A 158 1.76 -14.81 3.26
N LEU A 159 2.44 -15.87 2.84
CA LEU A 159 2.21 -17.21 3.36
C LEU A 159 2.61 -17.33 4.83
N LEU A 160 3.73 -16.73 5.23
CA LEU A 160 4.19 -16.74 6.63
C LEU A 160 3.22 -16.00 7.55
N LEU A 161 2.76 -14.81 7.13
CA LEU A 161 1.79 -14.02 7.91
C LEU A 161 0.39 -14.65 7.90
N GLY A 162 -0.01 -15.28 6.80
CA GLY A 162 -1.30 -15.96 6.65
C GLY A 162 -1.34 -17.37 7.23
N ALA A 163 -0.19 -18.01 7.46
CA ALA A 163 -0.07 -19.40 7.93
C ALA A 163 -1.00 -19.78 9.09
N PRO A 164 -1.04 -19.04 10.23
CA PRO A 164 -1.89 -19.44 11.35
C PRO A 164 -3.37 -19.53 10.99
N PHE A 165 -3.81 -18.70 10.05
CA PHE A 165 -5.20 -18.66 9.59
C PHE A 165 -5.49 -19.69 8.51
N ILE A 166 -4.55 -19.90 7.59
CA ILE A 166 -4.67 -20.90 6.52
C ILE A 166 -4.74 -22.31 7.11
N PHE A 167 -3.92 -22.61 8.12
CA PHE A 167 -3.94 -23.92 8.78
C PHE A 167 -5.20 -24.17 9.62
N HIS A 168 -5.85 -23.11 10.11
CA HIS A 168 -7.08 -23.24 10.89
C HIS A 168 -8.33 -23.31 10.00
N ASN A 169 -8.50 -22.36 9.07
CA ASN A 169 -9.62 -22.30 8.15
C ASN A 169 -9.23 -21.55 6.86
N SER A 170 -8.69 -22.29 5.89
CA SER A 170 -8.27 -21.73 4.60
C SER A 170 -9.44 -21.14 3.80
N GLY A 171 -10.61 -21.77 3.84
CA GLY A 171 -11.81 -21.31 3.14
C GLY A 171 -12.26 -19.92 3.61
N ALA A 172 -12.41 -19.74 4.92
CA ALA A 172 -12.76 -18.45 5.52
C ALA A 172 -11.68 -17.39 5.28
N TYR A 173 -10.39 -17.77 5.36
CA TYR A 173 -9.28 -16.86 5.09
C TYR A 173 -9.38 -16.26 3.70
N PHE A 174 -9.48 -17.07 2.65
CA PHE A 174 -9.53 -16.54 1.28
C PHE A 174 -10.83 -15.79 0.97
N ALA A 175 -11.97 -16.25 1.49
CA ALA A 175 -13.27 -15.59 1.30
C ALA A 175 -13.30 -14.20 1.95
N SER A 176 -12.73 -14.06 3.14
CA SER A 176 -12.74 -12.81 3.92
C SER A 176 -11.59 -11.88 3.55
N ALA A 177 -10.38 -12.41 3.32
CA ALA A 177 -9.21 -11.62 2.93
C ALA A 177 -9.37 -11.00 1.54
N PHE A 178 -10.06 -11.65 0.60
CA PHE A 178 -10.29 -11.12 -0.76
C PHE A 178 -11.79 -10.96 -1.06
N ASN A 179 -12.52 -10.29 -0.17
CA ASN A 179 -13.94 -10.06 -0.37
C ASN A 179 -14.20 -8.96 -1.41
N PHE A 180 -14.16 -9.33 -2.69
CA PHE A 180 -14.50 -8.46 -3.82
C PHE A 180 -16.00 -8.12 -3.92
N GLY A 181 -16.86 -8.80 -3.16
CA GLY A 181 -18.29 -8.50 -3.07
C GLY A 181 -18.62 -7.31 -2.18
N ARG A 182 -17.64 -6.81 -1.40
CA ARG A 182 -17.85 -5.68 -0.48
C ARG A 182 -18.12 -4.39 -1.27
N GLN A 183 -19.28 -3.81 -1.05
CA GLN A 183 -19.67 -2.53 -1.64
C GLN A 183 -19.36 -1.37 -0.70
N PHE A 184 -19.04 -0.21 -1.27
CA PHE A 184 -18.91 1.00 -0.48
C PHE A 184 -20.28 1.45 0.02
N MET A 185 -20.37 1.80 1.29
CA MET A 185 -21.61 2.33 1.85
C MET A 185 -21.73 3.82 1.54
N TYR A 186 -22.85 4.24 0.95
CA TYR A 186 -23.08 5.64 0.56
C TYR A 186 -22.84 6.63 1.70
N LYS A 187 -23.27 6.27 2.93
CA LYS A 187 -23.09 7.09 4.15
C LYS A 187 -21.65 7.50 4.45
N TRP A 188 -20.67 6.66 4.07
CA TRP A 188 -19.24 6.90 4.32
C TRP A 188 -18.54 7.62 3.18
N THR A 189 -19.24 7.89 2.08
CA THR A 189 -18.68 8.63 0.97
C THR A 189 -18.64 10.11 1.30
N VAL A 190 -17.50 10.75 1.00
CA VAL A 190 -17.35 12.21 1.11
C VAL A 190 -17.38 12.83 -0.28
N ASN A 191 -16.57 12.31 -1.20
CA ASN A 191 -16.47 12.86 -2.56
C ASN A 191 -17.67 12.49 -3.45
N TRP A 192 -18.32 11.35 -3.20
CA TRP A 192 -19.44 10.84 -4.00
C TRP A 192 -20.81 11.33 -3.55
N ARG A 193 -20.88 12.21 -2.54
CA ARG A 193 -22.15 12.81 -2.06
C ARG A 193 -22.86 13.67 -3.11
N LEU A 194 -22.15 14.08 -4.15
CA LEU A 194 -22.69 14.81 -5.29
C LEU A 194 -23.62 13.93 -6.14
N ILE A 195 -23.46 12.61 -6.07
CA ILE A 195 -24.22 11.64 -6.85
C ILE A 195 -25.34 11.06 -5.98
N PRO A 196 -26.56 10.85 -6.52
CA PRO A 196 -27.64 10.20 -5.78
C PRO A 196 -27.28 8.79 -5.31
N GLU A 197 -27.80 8.39 -4.16
CA GLU A 197 -27.54 7.07 -3.56
C GLU A 197 -27.88 5.90 -4.49
N HIS A 198 -28.98 5.99 -5.22
CA HIS A 198 -29.40 4.95 -6.16
C HIS A 198 -28.39 4.71 -7.30
N LEU A 199 -27.70 5.77 -7.75
CA LEU A 199 -26.67 5.67 -8.78
C LEU A 199 -25.35 5.18 -8.19
N PHE A 200 -25.03 5.63 -6.97
CA PHE A 200 -23.81 5.20 -6.27
C PHE A 200 -23.82 3.70 -5.95
N LEU A 201 -24.97 3.16 -5.54
CA LEU A 201 -25.11 1.73 -5.21
C LEU A 201 -25.31 0.84 -6.45
N ASP A 202 -25.50 1.41 -7.64
CA ASP A 202 -25.69 0.64 -8.86
C ASP A 202 -24.40 -0.14 -9.22
N HIS A 203 -24.55 -1.44 -9.46
CA HIS A 203 -23.45 -2.30 -9.89
C HIS A 203 -22.86 -1.84 -11.23
N ARG A 204 -23.68 -1.29 -12.14
CA ARG A 204 -23.21 -0.76 -13.43
C ARG A 204 -22.26 0.40 -13.25
N PHE A 205 -22.55 1.27 -12.27
CA PHE A 205 -21.71 2.41 -11.94
C PHE A 205 -20.35 1.97 -11.40
N HIS A 206 -20.31 0.99 -10.49
CA HIS A 206 -19.06 0.41 -9.99
C HIS A 206 -18.23 -0.24 -11.11
N MET A 207 -18.86 -1.01 -12.01
CA MET A 207 -18.18 -1.64 -13.14
C MET A 207 -17.63 -0.62 -14.14
N LEU A 208 -18.38 0.47 -14.40
CA LEU A 208 -17.91 1.58 -15.22
C LEU A 208 -16.66 2.23 -14.61
N LEU A 209 -16.68 2.50 -13.30
CA LEU A 209 -15.56 3.10 -12.58
C LEU A 209 -14.30 2.22 -12.67
N LEU A 210 -14.47 0.91 -12.51
CA LEU A 210 -13.41 -0.07 -12.64
C LEU A 210 -12.86 -0.12 -14.08
N ALA A 211 -13.74 -0.11 -15.09
CA ALA A 211 -13.34 -0.12 -16.49
C ALA A 211 -12.56 1.15 -16.89
N LEU A 212 -12.99 2.31 -16.40
CA LEU A 212 -12.28 3.59 -16.59
C LEU A 212 -10.89 3.54 -15.94
N HIS A 213 -10.79 3.02 -14.71
CA HIS A 213 -9.51 2.87 -14.03
C HIS A 213 -8.57 1.92 -14.78
N GLY A 214 -9.06 0.74 -15.19
CA GLY A 214 -8.28 -0.24 -15.94
C GLY A 214 -7.80 0.31 -17.29
N SER A 215 -8.68 1.04 -18.00
CA SER A 215 -8.34 1.70 -19.25
C SER A 215 -7.27 2.77 -19.06
N PHE A 216 -7.36 3.56 -17.98
CA PHE A 216 -6.34 4.55 -17.64
C PHE A 216 -4.97 3.92 -17.38
N LEU A 217 -4.91 2.84 -16.59
CA LEU A 217 -3.68 2.09 -16.33
C LEU A 217 -3.09 1.50 -17.61
N LEU A 218 -3.93 0.94 -18.49
CA LEU A 218 -3.49 0.39 -19.77
C LEU A 218 -2.92 1.48 -20.69
N CYS A 219 -3.59 2.63 -20.80
CA CYS A 219 -3.09 3.77 -21.56
C CYS A 219 -1.73 4.25 -21.02
N PHE A 220 -1.57 4.31 -19.70
CA PHE A 220 -0.30 4.68 -19.08
C PHE A 220 0.80 3.66 -19.40
N LEU A 221 0.51 2.37 -19.28
CA LEU A 221 1.44 1.29 -19.59
C LEU A 221 1.89 1.34 -21.06
N ILE A 222 0.96 1.51 -22.01
CA ILE A 222 1.28 1.63 -23.44
C ILE A 222 2.17 2.84 -23.68
N LYS A 223 1.84 3.99 -23.10
CA LYS A 223 2.63 5.22 -23.25
C LYS A 223 4.03 5.05 -22.66
N TYR A 224 4.14 4.42 -21.49
CA TYR A 224 5.40 4.13 -20.81
C TYR A 224 6.31 3.23 -21.65
N VAL A 225 5.78 2.10 -22.12
CA VAL A 225 6.53 1.14 -22.95
C VAL A 225 6.93 1.76 -24.29
N LYS A 226 6.07 2.58 -24.90
CA LYS A 226 6.40 3.30 -26.14
C LYS A 226 7.53 4.30 -25.92
N ALA A 227 7.51 5.06 -24.83
CA ALA A 227 8.58 6.01 -24.49
C ALA A 227 9.95 5.33 -24.30
N LYS A 228 9.96 4.05 -23.91
CA LYS A 228 11.17 3.23 -23.69
C LYS A 228 11.64 2.44 -24.91
N GLY A 229 11.05 2.66 -26.08
CA GLY A 229 11.47 2.02 -27.33
C GLY A 229 10.75 0.70 -27.67
N GLY A 230 9.58 0.45 -27.06
CA GLY A 230 8.67 -0.62 -27.42
C GLY A 230 8.82 -1.93 -26.63
N ILE A 231 7.81 -2.79 -26.73
CA ILE A 231 7.65 -4.02 -25.91
C ILE A 231 8.85 -4.98 -26.07
N ARG A 232 9.34 -5.16 -27.31
CA ARG A 232 10.46 -6.06 -27.60
C ARG A 232 11.76 -5.60 -26.94
N ARG A 233 12.00 -4.30 -26.86
CA ARG A 233 13.18 -3.73 -26.22
C ARG A 233 13.03 -3.80 -24.70
N PHE A 234 11.85 -3.47 -24.18
CA PHE A 234 11.53 -3.58 -22.76
C PHE A 234 11.73 -5.01 -22.21
N LEU A 235 11.25 -6.03 -22.92
CA LEU A 235 11.44 -7.43 -22.52
C LEU A 235 12.87 -7.93 -22.72
N LYS A 236 13.62 -7.41 -23.71
CA LYS A 236 15.03 -7.76 -23.93
C LYS A 236 15.97 -7.11 -22.90
N LEU A 237 15.70 -5.88 -22.48
CA LEU A 237 16.42 -5.24 -21.36
C LEU A 237 16.28 -6.06 -20.07
N GLY A 238 15.13 -6.69 -19.87
CA GLY A 238 14.92 -7.59 -18.74
C GLY A 238 15.54 -9.00 -18.89
N SER A 239 16.25 -9.31 -19.98
CA SER A 239 16.89 -10.62 -20.21
C SER A 239 18.41 -10.53 -20.24
N SER A 240 18.96 -9.37 -20.60
CA SER A 240 20.39 -9.11 -20.50
C SER A 240 20.63 -8.36 -19.21
N GLY A 241 21.18 -9.03 -18.19
CA GLY A 241 21.58 -8.44 -16.91
C GLY A 241 22.69 -7.36 -17.01
N ASP A 242 22.93 -6.82 -18.19
CA ASP A 242 23.93 -5.81 -18.49
C ASP A 242 23.24 -4.50 -18.86
N VAL A 243 22.86 -3.70 -17.85
CA VAL A 243 22.88 -2.24 -17.98
C VAL A 243 23.38 -1.64 -16.66
N ILE A 244 24.70 -1.43 -16.65
CA ILE A 244 25.45 -0.29 -16.14
C ILE A 244 24.56 0.75 -15.43
N LEU A 245 24.81 0.94 -14.14
CA LEU A 245 24.44 2.15 -13.40
C LEU A 245 25.14 3.34 -14.07
N ASP A 246 24.57 3.85 -15.16
CA ASP A 246 24.98 5.10 -15.74
C ASP A 246 24.55 6.22 -14.81
N THR A 247 25.41 6.45 -13.82
CA THR A 247 25.37 7.60 -12.92
C THR A 247 25.84 8.88 -13.62
N SER A 248 26.16 8.85 -14.93
CA SER A 248 26.67 10.01 -15.67
C SER A 248 25.60 10.88 -16.35
N SER A 249 24.37 10.40 -16.54
CA SER A 249 23.26 11.22 -17.05
C SER A 249 22.46 11.90 -15.94
N ARG A 250 23.16 12.55 -15.00
CA ARG A 250 22.56 13.61 -14.17
C ARG A 250 22.57 14.89 -15.02
N PRO A 251 21.43 15.41 -15.50
CA PRO A 251 21.43 16.76 -16.06
C PRO A 251 21.90 17.73 -14.98
N LYS A 252 22.87 18.58 -15.34
CA LYS A 252 23.36 19.70 -14.53
C LYS A 252 22.23 20.65 -14.17
#